data_AF-A0A944HUH8-F1
#
_entry.id   AF-A0A944HUH8-F1
#
_cell.length_a   1.000
_cell.length_b   1.000
_cell.length_c   1.000
_cell.angle_alpha   90.00
_cell.angle_beta   90.00
_cell.angle_gamma   90.00
#
_symmetry.space_group_name_H-M   'P 1'
#
loop_
_entity.id
_entity.type
_entity.pdbx_description
1 polymer ?
#
loop_
_entity_poly.entity_id
_entity_poly.type
_entity_poly.pdbx_seq_one_letter_code
_entity_poly.pdbx_strand_id
1 'polypeptide(L)'
;MDRLKPYLVGHQEFAALYGVEPQMVGQWLSPSRRTLDPATAMVVSGVRYWPLGFAVRYGTTTARFKQVDIRVKERLIAEQGEGWEADLGEELSAIVGQQEIIQIFHLPSQGNLATAIATGRFPPHDWLLSGSPLWLLDTVLDAVPELRASARSLPWEVDEAVVSALRDGTYDGPGSKVLTRGRHARKGL
;
A
#
# COMPACT_ATOMS: atom_id res chain seq x y z
N MET A 1 9.10 -4.53 -21.42
CA MET A 1 9.86 -3.90 -20.32
C MET A 1 9.44 -4.64 -19.07
N ASP A 2 10.38 -5.26 -18.36
CA ASP A 2 10.06 -5.86 -17.07
C ASP A 2 9.49 -4.76 -16.18
N ARG A 3 8.28 -4.98 -15.67
CA ARG A 3 7.59 -4.04 -14.77
C ARG A 3 8.29 -4.09 -13.43
N LEU A 4 9.42 -3.40 -13.31
CA LEU A 4 10.15 -3.32 -12.05
C LEU A 4 9.27 -2.64 -11.02
N LYS A 5 9.02 -3.34 -9.90
CA LYS A 5 8.20 -2.82 -8.82
C LYS A 5 8.98 -1.76 -8.04
N PRO A 6 8.36 -0.63 -7.66
CA PRO A 6 9.03 0.39 -6.84
C PRO A 6 9.26 -0.12 -5.42
N TYR A 7 10.35 0.30 -4.79
CA TYR A 7 10.54 0.09 -3.36
C TYR A 7 9.62 1.02 -2.58
N LEU A 8 8.87 0.45 -1.65
CA LEU A 8 7.86 1.14 -0.86
C LEU A 8 8.13 0.98 0.63
N VAL A 9 7.60 1.89 1.43
CA VAL A 9 7.59 1.80 2.88
C VAL A 9 6.21 2.11 3.44
N GLY A 10 5.78 1.35 4.45
CA GLY A 10 4.68 1.71 5.31
C GLY A 10 5.16 2.48 6.53
N HIS A 11 4.30 2.59 7.56
CA HIS A 11 4.64 3.32 8.78
C HIS A 11 5.78 2.67 9.56
N GLN A 12 5.83 1.33 9.63
CA GLN A 12 6.86 0.63 10.39
C GLN A 12 8.22 0.76 9.73
N GLU A 13 8.28 0.60 8.41
CA GLU A 13 9.51 0.69 7.63
C GLU A 13 10.05 2.13 7.63
N PHE A 14 9.17 3.13 7.47
CA PHE A 14 9.56 4.54 7.55
C PHE A 14 10.09 4.90 8.95
N ALA A 15 9.47 4.40 10.02
CA ALA A 15 9.97 4.61 11.37
C ALA A 15 11.36 3.98 11.58
N ALA A 16 11.55 2.75 11.07
CA ALA A 16 12.81 2.04 11.16
C ALA A 16 13.97 2.78 10.45
N LEU A 17 13.72 3.42 9.30
CA LEU A 17 14.73 4.23 8.59
C LEU A 17 15.35 5.34 9.46
N TYR A 18 14.63 5.82 10.48
CA TYR A 18 15.06 6.90 11.36
C TYR A 18 15.29 6.46 12.81
N GLY A 19 15.24 5.15 13.08
CA GLY A 19 15.43 4.61 14.43
C GLY A 19 14.39 5.12 15.44
N VAL A 20 13.14 5.31 15.00
CA VAL A 20 12.04 5.75 15.86
C VAL A 20 10.90 4.72 15.91
N GLU A 21 10.01 4.87 16.88
CA GLU A 21 8.81 4.05 16.99
C GLU A 21 7.76 4.39 15.91
N PRO A 22 6.96 3.44 15.39
CA PRO A 22 5.94 3.68 14.36
C PRO A 22 4.93 4.78 14.71
N GLN A 23 4.59 4.95 15.99
CA GLN A 23 3.68 6.02 16.43
C GLN A 23 4.26 7.41 16.16
N MET A 24 5.58 7.54 16.07
CA MET A 24 6.25 8.80 15.75
C MET A 24 5.94 9.28 14.33
N VAL A 25 5.81 8.36 13.36
CA VAL A 25 5.39 8.69 11.99
C VAL A 25 3.97 9.25 11.98
N GLY A 26 3.07 8.67 12.77
CA GLY A 26 1.73 9.21 12.99
C GLY A 26 1.74 10.61 13.61
N GLN A 27 2.69 10.90 14.49
CA GLN A 27 2.88 12.25 15.04
C GLN A 27 3.45 13.23 14.01
N TRP A 28 4.28 12.80 13.06
CA TRP A 28 4.77 13.66 11.98
C TRP A 28 3.66 14.11 11.03
N LEU A 29 2.66 13.24 10.84
CA LEU A 29 1.45 13.50 10.05
C LEU A 29 0.41 14.37 10.80
N SER A 30 0.56 14.59 12.11
CA SER A 30 -0.47 15.27 12.88
C SER A 30 -0.61 16.73 12.44
N PRO A 31 -1.83 17.31 12.45
CA PRO A 31 -2.02 18.73 12.15
C PRO A 31 -1.25 19.68 13.07
N SER A 32 -0.85 19.20 14.25
CA SER A 32 -0.09 19.96 15.25
C SER A 32 1.41 20.01 14.99
N ARG A 33 1.99 19.03 14.27
CA ARG A 33 3.41 19.06 13.89
C ARG A 33 3.60 19.39 12.41
N ARG A 34 2.79 18.77 11.53
CA ARG A 34 2.86 18.89 10.06
C ARG A 34 4.29 18.78 9.50
N THR A 35 5.12 17.95 10.11
CA THR A 35 6.50 17.73 9.63
C THR A 35 6.53 16.76 8.46
N LEU A 36 5.50 15.95 8.28
CA LEU A 36 5.28 15.07 7.13
C LEU A 36 3.90 15.38 6.55
N ASP A 37 3.85 15.81 5.29
CA ASP A 37 2.59 16.11 4.61
C ASP A 37 1.87 14.81 4.23
N PRO A 38 0.62 14.56 4.67
CA PRO A 38 -0.15 13.40 4.27
C PRO A 38 -0.31 13.22 2.75
N ALA A 39 -0.25 14.30 1.96
CA ALA A 39 -0.37 14.24 0.49
C ALA A 39 0.84 13.59 -0.20
N THR A 40 1.96 13.43 0.51
CA THR A 40 3.15 12.73 0.00
C THR A 40 2.99 11.20 0.00
N ALA A 41 1.96 10.69 0.65
CA ALA A 41 1.67 9.28 0.73
C ALA A 41 0.63 8.87 -0.30
N MET A 42 0.79 7.69 -0.90
CA MET A 42 -0.36 6.98 -1.47
C MET A 42 -1.21 6.39 -0.33
N VAL A 43 -2.49 6.20 -0.59
CA VAL A 43 -3.38 5.47 0.31
C VAL A 43 -3.90 4.22 -0.40
N VAL A 44 -3.65 3.06 0.20
CA VAL A 44 -4.11 1.78 -0.31
C VAL A 44 -4.75 1.01 0.84
N SER A 45 -6.00 0.55 0.66
CA SER A 45 -6.77 -0.14 1.69
C SER A 45 -6.82 0.61 3.04
N GLY A 46 -6.84 1.95 2.98
CA GLY A 46 -6.93 2.84 4.13
C GLY A 46 -5.62 3.03 4.91
N VAL A 47 -4.50 2.56 4.37
CA VAL A 47 -3.15 2.69 4.96
C VAL A 47 -2.26 3.55 4.06
N ARG A 48 -1.36 4.34 4.66
CA ARG A 48 -0.41 5.17 3.93
C ARG A 48 0.88 4.41 3.61
N TYR A 49 1.35 4.59 2.39
CA TYR A 49 2.64 4.11 1.92
C TYR A 49 3.37 5.22 1.17
N TRP A 50 4.70 5.15 1.15
CA TRP A 50 5.56 6.12 0.48
C TRP A 50 6.58 5.40 -0.41
N PRO A 51 7.04 6.05 -1.51
CA PRO A 51 8.27 5.65 -2.17
C PRO A 51 9.44 5.62 -1.18
N LEU A 52 10.32 4.62 -1.31
CA LEU A 52 11.52 4.53 -0.46
C LEU A 52 12.42 5.77 -0.65
N GLY A 53 12.58 6.28 -1.87
CA GLY A 53 13.39 7.47 -2.15
C GLY A 53 12.88 8.70 -1.39
N PHE A 54 11.56 8.92 -1.40
CA PHE A 54 10.92 9.97 -0.59
C PHE A 54 11.23 9.78 0.90
N ALA A 55 11.04 8.57 1.42
CA ALA A 55 11.24 8.28 2.83
C ALA A 55 12.71 8.46 3.25
N VAL A 56 13.67 8.18 2.37
CA VAL A 56 15.10 8.44 2.60
C VAL A 56 15.41 9.94 2.57
N ARG A 57 14.84 10.70 1.64
CA ARG A 57 15.04 12.16 1.57
C ARG A 57 14.37 12.91 2.71
N TYR A 58 13.29 12.38 3.29
CA TYR A 58 12.51 13.05 4.33
C TYR A 58 13.37 13.72 5.43
N GLY A 59 14.45 13.08 5.88
CA GLY A 59 15.33 13.62 6.91
C GLY A 59 16.00 14.95 6.54
N THR A 60 16.19 15.21 5.25
CA THR A 60 16.75 16.47 4.71
C THR A 60 15.72 17.57 4.54
N THR A 61 14.42 17.24 4.50
CA THR A 61 13.34 18.22 4.34
C THR A 61 12.85 18.80 5.67
N THR A 62 13.25 18.20 6.79
CA THR A 62 12.89 18.67 8.14
C THR A 62 13.83 19.75 8.66
N ALA A 63 13.32 20.64 9.52
CA ALA A 63 14.10 21.76 10.10
C ALA A 63 15.33 21.31 10.91
N ARG A 64 15.32 20.08 11.45
CA ARG A 64 16.48 19.45 12.08
C ARG A 64 16.79 18.18 11.31
N PHE A 65 17.94 18.15 10.66
CA PHE A 65 18.41 17.01 9.89
C PHE A 65 18.22 15.69 10.66
N LYS A 66 17.62 14.71 9.99
CA LYS A 66 17.49 13.34 10.50
C LYS A 66 18.35 12.42 9.65
N GLN A 67 19.28 11.72 10.29
CA GLN A 67 20.12 10.76 9.60
C GLN A 67 19.32 9.48 9.31
N VAL A 68 19.40 9.01 8.06
CA VAL A 68 18.86 7.72 7.65
C VAL A 68 19.80 6.60 8.08
N ASP A 69 19.24 5.52 8.61
CA ASP A 69 19.96 4.27 8.81
C ASP A 69 20.10 3.53 7.47
N ILE A 70 21.31 3.59 6.90
CA ILE A 70 21.62 2.96 5.61
C ILE A 70 21.49 1.44 5.67
N ARG A 71 21.79 0.80 6.81
CA ARG A 71 21.64 -0.66 6.94
C ARG A 71 20.17 -1.07 6.94
N VAL A 72 19.30 -0.24 7.52
CA VAL A 72 17.85 -0.43 7.42
C VAL A 72 17.39 -0.27 5.98
N LYS A 73 17.85 0.76 5.26
CA LYS A 73 17.54 0.95 3.84
C LYS A 73 17.92 -0.27 3.00
N GLU A 74 19.16 -0.75 3.13
CA GLU A 74 19.66 -1.93 2.40
C GLU A 74 18.84 -3.18 2.70
N ARG A 75 18.49 -3.40 3.98
CA ARG A 75 17.62 -4.51 4.38
C ARG A 75 16.23 -4.41 3.75
N LEU A 76 15.60 -3.24 3.78
CA LEU A 76 14.27 -3.03 3.20
C LEU A 76 14.24 -3.28 1.68
N ILE A 77 15.31 -2.90 0.97
CA ILE A 77 15.48 -3.21 -0.46
C ILE A 77 15.60 -4.73 -0.65
N ALA A 78 16.46 -5.39 0.13
CA ALA A 78 16.67 -6.83 0.02
C ALA A 78 15.40 -7.65 0.32
N GLU A 79 14.61 -7.25 1.32
CA GLU A 79 13.33 -7.89 1.67
C GLU A 79 12.29 -7.76 0.56
N GLN A 80 12.34 -6.68 -0.23
CA GLN A 80 11.44 -6.46 -1.36
C GLN A 80 11.93 -7.15 -2.64
N GLY A 81 13.20 -7.53 -2.74
CA GLY A 81 13.77 -8.21 -3.90
C GLY A 81 14.11 -7.24 -5.03
N GLU A 82 14.00 -7.69 -6.29
CA GLU A 82 14.29 -6.84 -7.44
C GLU A 82 13.24 -5.73 -7.60
N GLY A 83 13.71 -4.51 -7.86
CA GLY A 83 12.89 -3.31 -7.96
C GLY A 83 13.74 -2.07 -8.15
N TRP A 84 13.13 -0.90 -7.98
CA TRP A 84 13.79 0.38 -8.16
C TRP A 84 13.37 1.41 -7.12
N GLU A 85 14.25 2.37 -6.84
CA GLU A 85 14.02 3.38 -5.79
C GLU A 85 13.25 4.58 -6.37
N ALA A 86 11.93 4.46 -6.37
CA ALA A 86 11.03 5.55 -6.71
C ALA A 86 11.09 6.66 -5.66
N ASP A 87 10.84 7.88 -6.12
CA ASP A 87 11.02 9.08 -5.32
C ASP A 87 9.75 9.91 -5.18
N LEU A 88 8.87 9.84 -6.17
CA LEU A 88 7.61 10.57 -6.21
C LEU A 88 6.43 9.60 -6.23
N GLY A 89 5.26 10.06 -5.79
CA GLY A 89 4.04 9.25 -5.84
C GLY A 89 3.57 8.98 -7.27
N GLU A 90 3.77 9.94 -8.18
CA GLU A 90 3.39 9.86 -9.60
C GLU A 90 4.20 8.86 -10.43
N GLU A 91 5.35 8.46 -9.90
CA GLU A 91 6.22 7.43 -10.47
C GLU A 91 5.70 6.00 -10.22
N LEU A 92 4.73 5.86 -9.30
CA LEU A 92 4.28 4.57 -8.82
C LEU A 92 3.21 4.02 -9.75
N SER A 93 3.41 2.79 -10.19
CA SER A 93 2.35 2.03 -10.87
C SER A 93 1.16 1.84 -9.93
N ALA A 94 -0.03 1.60 -10.48
CA ALA A 94 -1.23 1.37 -9.68
C ALA A 94 -1.03 0.18 -8.74
N ILE A 95 -1.18 0.43 -7.43
CA ILE A 95 -1.02 -0.55 -6.35
C ILE A 95 -2.35 -0.72 -5.65
N VAL A 96 -2.67 -1.97 -5.32
CA VAL A 96 -3.94 -2.37 -4.72
C VAL A 96 -3.71 -3.19 -3.47
N GLY A 97 -4.64 -3.04 -2.52
CA GLY A 97 -4.76 -3.89 -1.35
C GLY A 97 -6.06 -4.66 -1.40
N GLN A 98 -6.42 -5.28 -0.28
CA GLN A 98 -7.59 -6.16 -0.23
C GLN A 98 -8.91 -5.42 -0.48
N GLN A 99 -9.06 -4.17 -0.05
CA GLN A 99 -10.31 -3.43 -0.26
C GLN A 99 -10.55 -3.12 -1.73
N GLU A 100 -9.51 -2.70 -2.44
CA GLU A 100 -9.56 -2.44 -3.88
C GLU A 100 -9.80 -3.73 -4.66
N ILE A 101 -9.11 -4.84 -4.32
CA ILE A 101 -9.32 -6.16 -4.96
C ILE A 101 -10.76 -6.64 -4.81
N ILE A 102 -11.38 -6.43 -3.65
CA ILE A 102 -12.79 -6.77 -3.45
C ILE A 102 -13.70 -5.97 -4.38
N GLN A 103 -13.39 -4.69 -4.64
CA GLN A 103 -14.15 -3.89 -5.59
C GLN A 103 -13.90 -4.33 -7.03
N ILE A 104 -12.65 -4.60 -7.42
CA ILE A 104 -12.30 -5.08 -8.77
C ILE A 104 -13.10 -6.32 -9.14
N PHE A 105 -13.30 -7.25 -8.20
CA PHE A 105 -13.96 -8.54 -8.46
C PHE A 105 -15.39 -8.66 -7.91
N HIS A 106 -15.95 -7.58 -7.38
CA HIS A 106 -17.23 -7.57 -6.65
C HIS A 106 -17.37 -8.72 -5.64
N LEU A 107 -16.30 -9.00 -4.88
CA LEU A 107 -16.30 -10.15 -3.99
C LEU A 107 -17.35 -9.99 -2.88
N PRO A 108 -18.18 -11.02 -2.62
CA PRO A 108 -19.27 -10.92 -1.63
C PRO A 108 -18.81 -10.59 -0.20
N SER A 109 -17.56 -10.92 0.14
CA SER A 109 -17.00 -10.63 1.47
C SER A 109 -15.46 -10.62 1.45
N GLN A 110 -14.88 -9.99 2.46
CA GLN A 110 -13.42 -10.07 2.73
C GLN A 110 -12.94 -11.51 2.95
N GLY A 111 -13.78 -12.37 3.54
CA GLY A 111 -13.42 -13.77 3.83
C GLY A 111 -13.13 -14.59 2.58
N ASN A 112 -13.78 -14.28 1.45
CA ASN A 112 -13.53 -14.95 0.18
C ASN A 112 -12.11 -14.67 -0.34
N LEU A 113 -11.71 -13.40 -0.34
CA LEU A 113 -10.36 -13.02 -0.74
C LEU A 113 -9.32 -13.58 0.23
N ALA A 114 -9.54 -13.45 1.54
CA ALA A 114 -8.63 -13.97 2.55
C ALA A 114 -8.41 -15.48 2.41
N THR A 115 -9.47 -16.25 2.12
CA THR A 115 -9.36 -17.70 1.88
C THR A 115 -8.57 -18.01 0.62
N ALA A 116 -8.81 -17.26 -0.47
CA ALA A 116 -8.05 -17.45 -1.72
C ALA A 116 -6.55 -17.20 -1.52
N ILE A 117 -6.19 -16.13 -0.79
CA ILE A 117 -4.81 -15.83 -0.42
C ILE A 117 -4.22 -16.93 0.46
N ALA A 118 -4.91 -17.31 1.54
CA ALA A 118 -4.41 -18.30 2.51
C ALA A 118 -4.24 -19.69 1.91
N THR A 119 -5.02 -20.03 0.88
CA THR A 119 -4.94 -21.33 0.18
C THR A 119 -4.01 -21.31 -1.03
N GLY A 120 -3.29 -20.20 -1.28
CA GLY A 120 -2.37 -20.06 -2.41
C GLY A 120 -3.07 -20.03 -3.77
N ARG A 121 -4.38 -19.75 -3.81
CA ARG A 121 -5.16 -19.63 -5.04
C ARG A 121 -5.20 -18.22 -5.60
N PHE A 122 -4.64 -17.25 -4.87
CA PHE A 122 -4.48 -15.87 -5.31
C PHE A 122 -2.99 -15.62 -5.60
N PRO A 123 -2.62 -14.74 -6.55
CA PRO A 123 -1.22 -14.44 -6.82
C PRO A 123 -0.47 -14.02 -5.56
N PRO A 124 0.83 -14.39 -5.42
CA PRO A 124 1.68 -13.89 -4.36
C PRO A 124 1.65 -12.35 -4.29
N HIS A 125 1.75 -11.80 -3.09
CA HIS A 125 1.83 -10.35 -2.91
C HIS A 125 3.19 -9.81 -3.35
N ASP A 126 3.17 -8.63 -3.95
CA ASP A 126 4.39 -7.93 -4.37
C ASP A 126 5.11 -7.29 -3.18
N TRP A 127 4.35 -6.92 -2.13
CA TRP A 127 4.88 -6.42 -0.87
C TRP A 127 4.09 -6.91 0.34
N LEU A 128 4.78 -7.00 1.48
CA LEU A 128 4.19 -7.12 2.81
C LEU A 128 4.73 -5.98 3.68
N LEU A 129 3.98 -4.88 3.76
CA LEU A 129 4.43 -3.66 4.44
C LEU A 129 3.56 -3.37 5.64
N SER A 130 4.17 -3.13 6.80
CA SER A 130 3.45 -2.86 8.05
C SER A 130 2.34 -3.89 8.32
N GLY A 131 2.59 -5.16 7.98
CA GLY A 131 1.66 -6.29 8.13
C GLY A 131 0.53 -6.38 7.09
N SER A 132 0.52 -5.53 6.06
CA SER A 132 -0.50 -5.51 5.00
C SER A 132 0.08 -6.01 3.67
N PRO A 133 -0.54 -7.04 3.04
CA PRO A 133 -0.13 -7.48 1.72
C PRO A 133 -0.62 -6.50 0.66
N LEU A 134 0.23 -6.19 -0.32
CA LEU A 134 -0.04 -5.31 -1.44
C LEU A 134 0.36 -5.98 -2.76
N TRP A 135 -0.32 -5.60 -3.84
CA TRP A 135 -0.04 -6.06 -5.18
C TRP A 135 0.03 -4.88 -6.14
N LEU A 136 0.82 -5.01 -7.19
CA LEU A 136 0.60 -4.24 -8.40
C LEU A 136 -0.78 -4.64 -8.96
N LEU A 137 -1.54 -3.65 -9.43
CA LEU A 137 -2.81 -3.89 -10.09
C LEU A 137 -2.64 -4.88 -11.25
N ASP A 138 -1.56 -4.71 -12.02
CA ASP A 138 -1.27 -5.59 -13.15
C ASP A 138 -0.96 -7.03 -12.70
N THR A 139 -0.27 -7.26 -11.57
CA THR A 139 -0.09 -8.61 -10.99
C THR A 139 -1.43 -9.30 -10.74
N VAL A 140 -2.43 -8.54 -10.24
CA VAL A 140 -3.78 -9.06 -10.00
C VAL A 140 -4.52 -9.36 -11.31
N LEU A 141 -4.40 -8.47 -12.30
CA LEU A 141 -5.08 -8.63 -13.59
C LEU A 141 -4.48 -9.77 -14.43
N ASP A 142 -3.16 -9.93 -14.42
CA ASP A 142 -2.46 -10.99 -15.13
C ASP A 142 -2.83 -12.38 -14.58
N ALA A 143 -3.22 -12.47 -13.30
CA ALA A 143 -3.69 -13.71 -12.68
C ALA A 143 -5.15 -14.08 -12.99
N VAL A 144 -5.95 -13.17 -13.58
CA VAL A 144 -7.40 -13.39 -13.81
C VAL A 144 -7.71 -14.67 -14.60
N PRO A 145 -7.00 -15.03 -15.69
CA PRO A 145 -7.26 -16.28 -16.39
C PRO A 145 -7.13 -17.52 -15.50
N GLU A 146 -6.11 -17.58 -14.64
CA GLU A 146 -5.88 -18.70 -13.72
C GLU A 146 -6.90 -18.70 -12.57
N LEU A 147 -7.25 -17.53 -12.05
CA LEU A 147 -8.31 -17.37 -11.04
C LEU A 147 -9.65 -17.92 -11.56
N ARG A 148 -10.02 -17.58 -12.80
CA ARG A 148 -11.23 -18.10 -13.46
C ARG A 148 -11.17 -19.59 -13.71
N ALA A 149 -10.03 -20.11 -14.17
CA ALA A 149 -9.86 -21.53 -14.44
C ALA A 149 -9.94 -22.41 -13.18
N SER A 150 -9.43 -21.90 -12.05
CA SER A 150 -9.43 -22.61 -10.76
C SER A 150 -10.69 -22.37 -9.92
N ALA A 151 -11.56 -21.46 -10.34
CA ALA A 151 -12.74 -21.07 -9.60
C ALA A 151 -13.80 -22.18 -9.56
N ARG A 152 -14.28 -22.48 -8.35
CA ARG A 152 -15.44 -23.35 -8.14
C ARG A 152 -16.75 -22.59 -7.96
N SER A 153 -16.68 -21.36 -7.43
CA SER A 153 -17.87 -20.64 -6.95
C SER A 153 -17.82 -19.11 -7.13
N LEU A 154 -16.65 -18.53 -7.38
CA LEU A 154 -16.49 -17.09 -7.58
C LEU A 154 -16.18 -16.80 -9.05
N PRO A 155 -16.89 -15.88 -9.71
CA PRO A 155 -16.71 -15.67 -11.14
C PRO A 155 -15.41 -14.94 -11.51
N TRP A 156 -14.77 -14.23 -10.58
CA TRP A 156 -13.60 -13.36 -10.84
C TRP A 156 -13.79 -12.48 -12.08
N GLU A 157 -14.99 -11.92 -12.19
CA GLU A 157 -15.33 -10.91 -13.19
C GLU A 157 -14.67 -9.60 -12.81
N VAL A 158 -14.04 -8.94 -13.77
CA VAL A 158 -13.29 -7.71 -13.55
C VAL A 158 -14.22 -6.54 -13.82
N ASP A 159 -14.37 -5.66 -12.84
CA ASP A 159 -14.98 -4.35 -13.02
C ASP A 159 -13.95 -3.41 -13.68
N GLU A 160 -14.07 -3.26 -15.00
CA GLU A 160 -13.19 -2.41 -15.80
C GLU A 160 -13.27 -0.92 -15.41
N ALA A 161 -14.40 -0.46 -14.84
CA ALA A 161 -14.52 0.91 -14.39
C ALA A 161 -13.67 1.15 -13.13
N VAL A 162 -13.66 0.19 -12.21
CA VAL A 162 -12.78 0.22 -11.03
C VAL A 162 -11.32 0.13 -11.45
N VAL A 163 -10.98 -0.75 -12.39
CA VAL A 163 -9.61 -0.89 -12.93
C VAL A 163 -9.13 0.42 -13.56
N SER A 164 -9.94 1.07 -14.40
CA SER A 164 -9.59 2.36 -15.00
C SER A 164 -9.37 3.41 -13.92
N ALA A 165 -10.29 3.53 -12.96
CA ALA A 165 -10.17 4.52 -11.89
C ALA A 165 -8.91 4.33 -11.04
N LEU A 166 -8.50 3.07 -10.79
CA LEU A 166 -7.27 2.75 -10.09
C LEU A 166 -6.01 3.10 -10.91
N ARG A 167 -6.01 2.83 -12.22
CA ARG A 167 -4.91 3.19 -13.13
C ARG A 167 -4.73 4.70 -13.23
N ASP A 168 -5.84 5.42 -13.30
CA ASP A 168 -5.85 6.88 -13.46
C ASP A 168 -5.65 7.61 -12.12
N GLY A 169 -5.56 6.90 -11.00
CA GLY A 169 -5.43 7.49 -9.66
C GLY A 169 -6.67 8.26 -9.22
N THR A 170 -7.84 8.00 -9.82
CA THR A 170 -9.11 8.69 -9.56
C THR A 170 -10.07 7.89 -8.68
N TYR A 171 -9.69 6.67 -8.29
CA TYR A 171 -10.48 5.79 -7.44
C TYR A 171 -10.80 6.41 -6.07
N ASP A 172 -12.09 6.49 -5.73
CA ASP A 172 -12.60 7.09 -4.50
C ASP A 172 -13.43 6.12 -3.63
N GLY A 173 -13.43 4.83 -3.99
CA GLY A 173 -14.16 3.77 -3.30
C GLY A 173 -13.53 3.33 -1.96
N PRO A 174 -14.00 2.21 -1.38
CA PRO A 174 -13.46 1.64 -0.16
C PRO A 174 -11.93 1.47 -0.20
N GLY A 175 -11.23 2.04 0.78
CA GLY A 175 -9.78 1.92 0.91
C GLY A 175 -9.00 3.11 0.36
N SER A 176 -9.65 3.99 -0.42
CA SER A 176 -9.05 5.20 -0.99
C SER A 176 -8.63 6.27 0.05
N LYS A 177 -9.11 6.16 1.30
CA LYS A 177 -8.90 7.18 2.35
C LYS A 177 -8.52 6.55 3.68
N VAL A 178 -7.60 7.21 4.40
CA VAL A 178 -7.32 6.86 5.79
C VAL A 178 -8.44 7.38 6.67
N LEU A 179 -9.15 6.48 7.35
CA LEU A 179 -10.20 6.85 8.28
C LEU A 179 -9.61 7.43 9.57
N THR A 180 -9.80 8.73 9.79
CA THR A 180 -9.49 9.41 11.05
C THR A 180 -10.49 8.99 12.14
N ARG A 181 -10.17 7.91 12.87
CA ARG A 181 -10.90 7.35 14.03
C ARG A 181 -12.32 6.80 13.78
N GLY A 182 -12.38 5.47 13.75
CA GLY A 182 -13.26 4.58 14.53
C GLY A 182 -14.75 4.90 14.68
N ARG A 183 -15.59 4.02 14.10
CA ARG A 183 -17.04 3.87 14.36
C ARG A 183 -17.45 3.79 15.85
N HIS A 184 -16.51 3.67 16.79
CA HIS A 184 -16.75 3.55 18.23
C HIS A 184 -16.63 4.86 19.05
N ALA A 185 -16.39 6.03 18.45
CA ALA A 185 -16.42 7.31 19.18
C ALA A 185 -17.84 7.87 19.42
N ARG A 186 -18.90 7.15 19.00
CA ARG A 186 -20.30 7.48 19.34
C ARG A 186 -20.78 6.60 20.50
N LYS A 187 -20.36 6.95 21.72
CA LYS A 187 -21.11 6.76 22.99
C LYS A 187 -20.30 7.43 24.10
N GLY A 188 -20.66 8.68 24.36
CA GLY A 188 -20.01 9.56 25.33
C GLY A 188 -20.72 10.91 25.33
N LEU A 189 -22.03 10.87 25.48
CA LEU A 189 -22.92 11.96 25.90
C LEU A 189 -23.98 11.32 26.79
#